data_AF-A0A450RUD7-F1
#
_entry.id   AF-A0A450RUD7-F1
#
_cell.length_a   1.000
_cell.length_b   1.000
_cell.length_c   1.000
_cell.angle_alpha   90.00
_cell.angle_beta   90.00
_cell.angle_gamma   90.00
#
_symmetry.space_group_name_H-M   'P 1'
#
loop_
_entity.id
_entity.type
_entity.pdbx_description
1 polymer ?
#
loop_
_entity_poly.entity_id
_entity_poly.type
_entity_poly.pdbx_seq_one_letter_code
_entity_poly.pdbx_strand_id
1 'polypeptide(L)' 'MNDFSQRDHNGVTQLRYMVVLEPSEEGFSVSVPGLPGCYSQGSTEPEALQNISDAISEYLEAVKELASKKMVREVEVWV' A
#
# COMPACT_ATOMS: atom_id res chain seq x y z
N MET A 1 -15.55 -0.38 -11.35
CA MET A 1 -14.63 -1.49 -11.68
C MET A 1 -13.50 -0.96 -12.56
N ASN A 2 -12.33 -0.68 -11.99
CA ASN A 2 -11.13 -0.55 -12.82
C ASN A 2 -10.27 -1.79 -12.61
N ASP A 3 -10.30 -2.67 -13.60
CA ASP A 3 -9.39 -3.80 -13.72
C ASP A 3 -8.00 -3.27 -14.10
N PHE A 4 -7.13 -3.14 -13.11
CA PHE A 4 -5.74 -2.70 -13.28
C PHE A 4 -4.74 -3.85 -13.26
N SER A 5 -5.21 -5.09 -13.49
CA SER A 5 -4.38 -6.30 -13.47
C SER A 5 -3.57 -6.47 -14.77
N GLN A 6 -2.92 -5.41 -15.28
CA GLN A 6 -1.99 -5.55 -16.40
C GLN A 6 -0.65 -6.05 -15.85
N ARG A 7 -0.42 -7.36 -16.01
CA ARG A 7 0.90 -7.97 -15.79
C ARG A 7 1.85 -7.43 -16.84
N ASP A 8 3.00 -6.91 -16.43
CA ASP A 8 4.04 -6.53 -17.39
C ASP A 8 4.73 -7.78 -18.00
N HIS A 9 5.57 -7.57 -19.01
CA HIS A 9 6.35 -8.62 -19.68
C HIS A 9 7.34 -9.38 -18.77
N ASN A 10 7.50 -8.95 -17.51
CA ASN A 10 8.36 -9.57 -16.50
C ASN A 10 7.54 -10.29 -15.40
N GLY A 11 6.21 -10.33 -15.50
CA GLY A 11 5.34 -10.99 -14.52
C GLY A 11 5.14 -10.20 -13.22
N VAL A 12 5.51 -8.92 -13.19
CA VAL A 12 5.31 -8.04 -12.03
C VAL A 12 3.89 -7.46 -12.10
N THR A 13 3.16 -7.50 -10.98
CA THR A 13 1.84 -6.88 -10.86
C THR A 13 2.03 -5.47 -10.31
N GLN A 14 1.80 -4.43 -11.12
CA GLN A 14 1.78 -3.06 -10.61
C GLN A 14 0.46 -2.78 -9.88
N LEU A 15 0.56 -2.54 -8.57
CA LEU A 15 -0.53 -2.03 -7.75
C LEU A 15 -0.32 -0.53 -7.51
N ARG A 16 -1.40 0.25 -7.56
CA ARG A 16 -1.37 1.69 -7.27
C ARG A 16 -2.23 1.98 -6.05
N TYR A 17 -1.65 2.68 -5.08
CA TYR A 17 -2.33 3.12 -3.87
C TYR A 17 -2.36 4.64 -3.83
N MET A 18 -3.50 5.18 -3.38
CA MET A 18 -3.59 6.60 -3.03
C MET A 18 -2.93 6.80 -1.67
N VAL A 19 -2.03 7.77 -1.60
CA VAL A 19 -1.35 8.16 -0.36
C VAL A 19 -1.68 9.61 -0.02
N VAL A 20 -1.69 9.92 1.28
CA VAL A 20 -1.77 11.28 1.79
C VAL A 20 -0.37 11.66 2.25
N LEU A 21 0.19 12.71 1.65
CA LEU A 21 1.50 13.24 1.96
C LEU A 21 1.32 14.56 2.72
N GLU A 22 1.98 14.69 3.86
CA GLU A 22 1.88 15.84 4.74
C GLU A 22 3.29 16.38 5.05
N PRO A 23 3.60 17.63 4.71
CA PRO A 23 4.85 18.26 5.09
C PRO A 23 4.93 18.45 6.61
N SER A 24 6.14 18.35 7.16
CA SER A 24 6.46 18.54 8.57
C SER A 24 7.75 19.34 8.73
N GLU A 25 8.11 19.70 9.97
CA GLU A 25 9.37 20.39 10.25
C GLU A 25 10.61 19.55 9.92
N GLU A 26 10.50 18.21 9.95
CA GLU A 26 11.60 17.27 9.74
C GLU A 26 11.59 16.60 8.35
N GLY A 27 10.66 16.98 7.46
CA GLY A 27 10.50 16.36 6.15
C GLY A 27 9.03 16.12 5.81
N PHE A 28 8.67 14.89 5.48
CA PHE A 28 7.32 14.50 5.06
C PHE A 28 6.86 13.25 5.81
N SER A 29 5.63 13.28 6.31
CA SER A 29 4.89 12.10 6.74
C SER A 29 3.95 11.64 5.63
N VAL A 30 3.73 10.34 5.53
CA VAL A 30 2.88 9.75 4.49
C VAL A 30 2.05 8.61 5.04
N SER A 31 0.81 8.51 4.59
CA SER A 31 -0.13 7.46 5.02
C SER A 31 -1.01 6.95 3.87
N VAL A 32 -1.57 5.75 4.04
CA VAL A 32 -2.44 5.12 3.02
C VAL A 32 -3.87 5.01 3.57
N PRO A 33 -4.82 5.86 3.14
CA PRO A 33 -6.21 5.77 3.63
C PRO A 33 -6.87 4.41 3.38
N GLY A 34 -6.49 3.74 2.29
CA GLY A 34 -6.97 2.40 1.96
C GLY A 34 -6.38 1.26 2.78
N LEU A 35 -5.30 1.51 3.55
CA LEU A 35 -4.61 0.53 4.38
C LEU A 35 -4.37 1.13 5.79
N PRO A 36 -5.40 1.16 6.65
CA PRO A 36 -5.26 1.72 7.99
C PRO A 36 -4.10 1.08 8.76
N GLY A 37 -3.23 1.92 9.31
CA GLY A 37 -2.01 1.49 10.02
C GLY A 37 -0.74 1.50 9.16
N CYS A 38 -0.84 1.71 7.84
CA CYS A 38 0.33 1.91 6.99
C CYS A 38 0.73 3.40 6.97
N TYR A 39 1.81 3.70 7.70
CA TYR A 39 2.41 5.03 7.82
C TYR A 39 3.90 4.94 7.57
N SER A 40 4.47 6.00 7.02
CA SER A 40 5.91 6.14 6.84
C SER A 40 6.30 7.62 6.84
N GLN A 41 7.60 7.90 6.73
CA GLN A 41 8.14 9.26 6.68
C GLN A 41 9.46 9.29 5.90
N GLY A 42 9.89 10.48 5.49
CA GLY A 42 11.20 10.72 4.89
C GLY A 42 11.58 12.20 5.00
N SER A 43 12.88 12.49 4.93
CA SER A 43 13.39 13.87 4.94
C SER A 43 13.00 14.62 3.66
N THR A 44 12.70 13.89 2.59
CA THR A 44 12.25 14.43 1.30
C THR A 44 11.00 13.71 0.80
N GLU A 45 10.23 14.37 -0.08
CA GLU A 45 9.04 13.74 -0.69
C GLU A 45 9.38 12.42 -1.41
N PRO A 46 10.42 12.32 -2.28
CA PRO A 46 10.77 11.05 -2.91
C PRO A 46 11.14 9.95 -1.92
N GLU A 47 11.84 10.29 -0.83
CA GLU A 47 12.20 9.34 0.22
C GLU A 47 10.95 8.83 0.96
N ALA A 48 10.04 9.72 1.35
CA ALA A 48 8.79 9.33 2.00
C ALA A 48 7.95 8.42 1.08
N LEU A 49 7.89 8.73 -0.22
CA LEU A 49 7.20 7.92 -1.22
C LEU A 49 7.83 6.54 -1.42
N GLN A 50 9.17 6.45 -1.39
CA GLN A 50 9.85 5.15 -1.43
C GLN A 50 9.56 4.35 -0.15
N ASN A 51 9.70 4.98 1.02
CA ASN A 51 9.51 4.31 2.30
C ASN A 51 8.07 3.81 2.50
N ILE A 52 7.05 4.54 2.01
CA ILE A 52 5.66 4.03 2.06
C ILE A 52 5.43 2.91 1.05
N SER A 53 6.09 2.92 -0.10
CA SER A 53 6.02 1.82 -1.07
C SER A 53 6.54 0.51 -0.47
N ASP A 54 7.64 0.59 0.29
CA ASP A 54 8.22 -0.57 0.98
C ASP A 54 7.26 -1.06 2.09
N ALA A 55 6.73 -0.13 2.91
CA ALA A 55 5.76 -0.46 3.96
C ALA A 55 4.46 -1.10 3.41
N ILE A 56 3.96 -0.65 2.26
CA ILE A 56 2.82 -1.28 1.57
C ILE A 56 3.18 -2.70 1.13
N SER A 57 4.38 -2.89 0.59
CA SER A 57 4.83 -4.21 0.13
C SER A 57 4.92 -5.21 1.27
N GLU A 58 5.54 -4.82 2.40
CA GLU A 58 5.59 -5.63 3.63
C GLU A 58 4.19 -5.94 4.18
N TYR A 59 3.28 -4.95 4.16
CA TYR A 59 1.89 -5.16 4.59
C TYR A 59 1.19 -6.24 3.75
N LEU A 60 1.34 -6.20 2.42
CA LEU A 60 0.71 -7.17 1.52
C LEU A 60 1.28 -8.58 1.70
N GLU A 61 2.58 -8.69 1.96
CA GLU A 61 3.19 -9.97 2.32
C GLU A 61 2.61 -10.52 3.62
N ALA A 62 2.51 -9.68 4.67
CA ALA A 62 1.89 -10.07 5.93
C ALA A 62 0.43 -10.50 5.77
N VAL A 63 -0.37 -9.79 4.95
CA VAL A 63 -1.75 -10.18 4.63
C VAL A 63 -1.79 -11.55 3.95
N LYS A 64 -0.92 -11.79 2.96
CA LYS A 64 -0.82 -13.08 2.26
C LYS A 64 -0.50 -14.21 3.21
N GLU A 65 0.46 -14.01 4.12
CA GLU A 65 0.81 -15.00 5.14
C GLU A 65 -0.37 -15.28 6.08
N LEU A 66 -1.03 -14.22 6.57
CA LEU A 66 -2.20 -14.36 7.45
C LEU A 66 -3.36 -15.09 6.76
N ALA A 67 -3.55 -14.88 5.46
CA ALA A 67 -4.59 -15.53 4.67
C ALA A 67 -4.26 -17.00 4.34
N SER A 68 -2.98 -17.32 4.13
CA SER A 68 -2.51 -18.60 3.55
C SER A 68 -2.91 -19.88 4.31
N LYS A 69 -3.40 -19.78 5.55
CA LYS A 69 -3.83 -20.91 6.38
C LYS A 69 -5.21 -20.73 7.01
N LYS A 70 -6.02 -19.83 6.47
CA LYS A 70 -7.33 -19.47 7.03
C LYS A 70 -8.44 -19.64 6.00
N MET A 71 -9.67 -19.82 6.49
CA MET A 71 -10.87 -19.80 5.65
C MET A 71 -11.25 -18.35 5.32
N VAL A 72 -10.62 -17.78 4.31
CA VAL A 72 -10.89 -16.41 3.86
C VAL A 72 -12.12 -16.39 2.92
N ARG A 73 -12.95 -15.34 3.02
CA ARG A 73 -14.10 -15.08 2.15
C ARG A 73 -14.14 -13.59 1.83
N GLU A 74 -14.50 -13.25 0.60
CA GLU A 74 -14.85 -11.89 0.23
C GLU A 74 -16.31 -11.61 0.61
N VAL A 75 -16.58 -10.38 1.04
CA VAL A 75 -17.92 -9.93 1.42
C VAL A 75 -18.19 -8.60 0.74
N GLU A 76 -19.27 -8.53 -0.02
CA GLU A 76 -19.74 -7.29 -0.64
C GLU A 76 -20.49 -6.44 0.39
N VAL A 77 -20.13 -5.15 0.48
CA VAL A 77 -20.76 -4.18 1.39
C VAL A 77 -21.32 -3.03 0.56
N TRP A 78 -22.52 -2.59 0.91
CA TRP A 78 -23.20 -1.45 0.28
C TRP A 78 -23.13 -0.28 1.27
N VAL A 79 -22.53 0.84 0.84
CA VAL A 79 -22.38 2.09 1.61
C VAL A 79 -23.12 3.24 0.94
#